data_AF-A0A517DNR0-F1
#
_entry.id   AF-A0A517DNR0-F1
#
_cell.length_a   1.000
_cell.length_b   1.000
_cell.length_c   1.000
_cell.angle_alpha   90.00
_cell.angle_beta   90.00
_cell.angle_gamma   90.00
#
_symmetry.space_group_name_H-M   'P 1'
#
loop_
_entity.id
_entity.type
_entity.pdbx_description
1 polymer ?
#
loop_
_entity_poly.entity_id
_entity_poly.type
_entity_poly.pdbx_seq_one_letter_code
_entity_poly.pdbx_strand_id
1 'polypeptide(L)' 'MEVKPKNLRQTKSKLPEVRCFQCNKLLFLGIAENVEIKCSRCGTVQCIGSCRQEAKVHISSW' A
#
# COMPACT_ATOMS: atom_id res chain seq x y z
N MET A 1 22.55 -35.31 -10.25
CA MET A 1 22.43 -34.23 -9.25
C MET A 1 21.02 -33.66 -9.37
N GLU A 2 20.13 -34.05 -8.48
CA GLU A 2 18.73 -33.61 -8.51
C GLU A 2 18.62 -32.23 -7.87
N VAL A 3 18.33 -31.22 -8.68
CA VAL A 3 18.14 -29.85 -8.21
C VAL A 3 16.72 -29.73 -7.67
N LYS A 4 16.58 -29.77 -6.34
CA LYS A 4 15.30 -29.51 -5.64
C LYS A 4 14.78 -28.11 -6.00
N PRO A 5 13.54 -27.95 -6.49
CA PRO A 5 12.99 -26.62 -6.71
C PRO A 5 12.75 -25.94 -5.37
N LYS A 6 13.44 -24.81 -5.17
CA LYS A 6 13.29 -23.95 -4.00
C LYS A 6 11.87 -23.41 -3.99
N ASN A 7 11.19 -23.56 -2.85
CA ASN A 7 9.87 -23.01 -2.56
C ASN A 7 9.83 -21.51 -2.91
N LEU A 8 9.27 -21.15 -4.06
CA LEU A 8 8.89 -19.78 -4.40
C LEU A 8 7.70 -19.41 -3.52
N ARG A 9 7.96 -19.01 -2.27
CA ARG A 9 6.99 -18.28 -1.46
C ARG A 9 6.70 -17.00 -2.21
N GLN A 10 5.60 -16.95 -2.95
CA GLN A 10 5.11 -15.75 -3.61
C GLN A 10 5.11 -14.63 -2.58
N THR A 11 5.99 -13.64 -2.79
CA THR A 11 5.97 -12.38 -2.06
C THR A 11 4.64 -11.73 -2.37
N LYS A 12 3.66 -11.90 -1.46
CA LYS A 12 2.35 -11.25 -1.56
C LYS A 12 2.60 -9.77 -1.82
N SER A 13 2.23 -9.28 -2.99
CA SER A 13 2.32 -7.86 -3.35
C SER A 13 1.63 -7.05 -2.26
N LYS A 14 2.38 -6.30 -1.47
CA LYS A 14 1.80 -5.46 -0.42
C LYS A 14 1.09 -4.29 -1.09
N LEU A 15 -0.21 -4.16 -0.84
CA LEU A 15 -0.97 -2.97 -1.22
C LEU A 15 -0.35 -1.72 -0.58
N PRO A 16 -0.40 -0.56 -1.24
CA PRO A 16 0.17 0.67 -0.70
C PRO A 16 -0.53 1.06 0.61
N GLU A 17 0.26 1.46 1.59
CA GLU A 17 -0.27 1.93 2.86
C GLU A 17 -0.67 3.38 2.77
N VAL A 18 -1.86 3.71 3.26
CA VAL A 18 -2.25 5.11 3.46
C VAL A 18 -2.46 5.39 4.94
N ARG A 19 -1.73 6.39 5.43
CA ARG A 19 -1.65 6.74 6.84
C ARG A 19 -2.21 8.14 7.08
N CYS A 20 -2.63 8.36 8.32
CA CYS A 20 -3.10 9.67 8.75
C CYS A 20 -1.95 10.67 8.75
N PHE A 21 -2.09 11.81 8.08
CA PHE A 21 -1.01 12.80 8.02
C PHE A 21 -0.70 13.44 9.39
N GLN A 22 -1.65 13.43 10.32
CA GLN A 22 -1.50 14.03 11.64
C GLN A 22 -0.93 13.06 12.69
N CYS A 23 -1.50 11.87 12.83
CA CYS A 23 -1.11 10.93 13.89
C CYS A 23 -0.40 9.65 13.39
N ASN A 24 -0.13 9.57 12.08
CA ASN A 24 0.52 8.45 11.40
C ASN A 24 -0.19 7.08 11.57
N LYS A 25 -1.44 7.07 12.06
CA LYS A 25 -2.25 5.85 12.16
C LYS A 25 -2.57 5.33 10.77
N LEU A 26 -2.45 4.02 10.57
CA LEU A 26 -2.91 3.36 9.35
C LEU A 26 -4.42 3.57 9.17
N LEU A 27 -4.79 4.08 7.99
CA LEU A 27 -6.19 4.29 7.62
C LEU A 27 -6.67 3.12 6.76
N PHE A 28 -5.93 2.77 5.70
CA PHE A 28 -6.21 1.61 4.87
C PHE A 28 -4.99 1.14 4.06
N LEU A 29 -5.11 -0.03 3.45
CA LEU A 29 -4.17 -0.62 2.50
C LEU A 29 -4.86 -0.74 1.15
N GLY A 30 -4.37 -0.06 0.11
CA GLY A 30 -4.99 -0.11 -1.21
C GLY A 30 -4.90 1.21 -1.97
N ILE A 31 -5.52 1.21 -3.14
CA ILE A 31 -5.63 2.38 -4.01
C ILE A 31 -7.07 2.92 -3.93
N ALA A 32 -7.23 4.24 -3.89
CA ALA A 32 -8.53 4.91 -3.87
C ALA A 32 -8.50 6.11 -4.81
N GLU A 33 -9.58 6.34 -5.55
CA GLU A 33 -9.66 7.42 -6.55
C GLU A 33 -9.93 8.79 -5.92
N ASN A 34 -11.01 8.94 -5.16
CA ASN A 34 -11.33 10.17 -4.44
C ASN A 34 -12.15 9.81 -3.20
N VAL A 35 -11.48 9.72 -2.06
CA VAL A 35 -12.11 9.35 -0.79
C VAL A 35 -11.73 10.36 0.28
N GLU A 36 -12.74 10.89 0.95
CA GLU A 36 -12.56 11.59 2.21
C GLU A 36 -12.62 10.58 3.35
N ILE A 37 -11.57 10.52 4.17
CA ILE A 37 -11.46 9.58 5.28
C ILE A 37 -11.18 10.33 6.57
N LYS A 38 -12.01 10.07 7.58
CA LYS A 38 -11.82 10.56 8.95
C LYS A 38 -10.93 9.59 9.72
N CYS A 39 -9.85 10.08 10.31
CA CYS A 39 -9.00 9.29 11.18
C CYS A 39 -9.75 8.91 12.46
N SER A 40 -9.85 7.60 12.71
CA SER A 40 -10.52 7.09 13.91
C SER A 40 -9.78 7.37 15.24
N ARG A 41 -8.55 7.90 15.19
CA ARG A 41 -7.73 8.18 16.40
C ARG A 41 -7.73 9.66 16.77
N CYS A 42 -7.41 10.53 15.83
CA CYS A 42 -7.28 11.98 16.08
C CYS A 42 -8.43 12.81 15.49
N GLY A 43 -9.34 12.19 14.73
CA GLY A 43 -10.52 12.86 14.17
C GLY A 43 -10.26 13.69 12.91
N THR A 44 -9.00 13.86 12.51
CA THR A 44 -8.59 14.58 11.29
C THR A 44 -9.23 13.97 10.06
N VAL A 45 -9.77 14.82 9.19
CA VAL A 45 -10.32 14.43 7.90
C VAL A 45 -9.27 14.68 6.82
N GLN A 46 -9.03 13.71 5.95
CA GLN A 46 -8.09 13.84 4.84
C GLN A 46 -8.68 13.30 3.54
N CYS A 47 -8.35 13.96 2.43
CA CYS A 47 -8.73 13.55 1.09
C CYS A 47 -7.63 12.69 0.47
N ILE A 48 -8.02 11.57 -0.13
CA ILE A 48 -7.14 10.58 -0.75
C ILE A 48 -7.47 10.51 -2.24
N GLY A 49 -6.44 10.48 -3.09
CA GLY A 49 -6.57 10.12 -4.50
C GLY A 49 -6.47 11.28 -5.52
N SER A 50 -6.09 12.47 -5.06
CA SER A 50 -5.78 13.62 -5.94
C SER A 50 -4.51 13.47 -6.79
N CYS A 51 -3.74 12.39 -6.64
CA CYS A 51 -2.63 12.04 -7.52
C CYS A 51 -2.57 10.52 -7.72
N ARG A 52 -2.32 10.09 -8.97
CA ARG A 52 -2.10 8.67 -9.34
C ARG A 52 -1.26 8.00 -8.27
N GLN A 53 -1.85 7.08 -7.53
CA GLN A 53 -1.12 6.24 -6.58
C GLN A 53 -0.34 5.23 -7.42
N GLU A 54 0.76 5.68 -8.00
CA GLU A 54 1.66 4.84 -8.78
C GLU A 54 2.20 3.78 -7.83
N ALA A 55 1.62 2.58 -7.91
CA ALA A 55 2.25 1.39 -7.42
C ALA A 55 3.60 1.33 -8.13
N LYS A 56 4.69 1.69 -7.44
CA LYS A 56 6.05 1.41 -7.90
C LYS A 56 6.18 -0.11 -7.98
N VAL A 57 5.77 -0.67 -9.10
CA VAL A 57 6.10 -2.03 -9.49
C VAL A 57 7.61 -2.00 -9.71
N HIS A 58 8.34 -2.54 -8.75
CA HIS A 58 9.78 -2.72 -8.87
C HIS A 58 10.03 -3.83 -9.90
N ILE A 59 10.10 -3.46 -11.18
CA ILE A 59 10.54 -4.36 -12.25
C ILE A 59 12.06 -4.46 -12.12
N SER A 60 12.53 -5.55 -11.52
CA SER A 60 13.94 -5.94 -11.64
C SER A 60 14.16 -6.54 -13.03
N SER A 61 14.87 -5.80 -13.89
CA SER A 61 15.34 -6.28 -15.20
C SER A 61 16.41 -7.36 -15.04
N TRP A 62 16.37 -8.37 -15.92
CA TRP A 62 17.27 -9.53 -15.98
C TRP A 62 18.67 -9.18 -16.45
#